data_AF-A0A0P8XIH0-F1
#
_entry.id   AF-A0A0P8XIH0-F1
#
_cell.length_a   1.000
_cell.length_b   1.000
_cell.length_c   1.000
_cell.angle_alpha   90.00
_cell.angle_beta   90.00
_cell.angle_gamma   90.00
#
_symmetry.space_group_name_H-M   'P 1'
#
loop_
_entity.id
_entity.type
_entity.pdbx_description
1 polymer ?
#
loop_
_entity_poly.entity_id
_entity_poly.type
_entity_poly.pdbx_seq_one_letter_code
_entity_poly.pdbx_strand_id
1 'polypeptide(L)'
;MNVSGAEREDSGRSTFVLADSRTPTEDDVLNIYQDVSKLADIERHLNMLYRRPFTCFSSTKAQYNLMELEVLLGNAKYDPDRHLALFVNRFHPVCSLKIYANGNIYCQAFSRESARRGLVNMVQLLQDTGYSPSLPHIKFNVVNATFCVPFHLDLRRLHQCHFAHSQYSPTKQPFVTYRLPDTLIKFAIFPSGYVYVMFASLPRYTKLAIGHILPILYLYKASPVDQGALGLCRGDINFQVLWEKEFQREDDFSIEW
;
A
#
# COMPACT_ATOMS: atom_id res chain seq x y z
N MET A 1 66.66 5.88 -25.70
CA MET A 1 65.43 6.18 -26.47
C MET A 1 64.42 5.08 -26.18
N ASN A 2 63.37 5.42 -25.45
CA ASN A 2 62.08 4.72 -25.24
C ASN A 2 61.63 5.00 -23.80
N VAL A 3 60.61 5.85 -23.62
CA VAL A 3 59.39 5.52 -22.87
C VAL A 3 58.27 6.43 -23.40
N SER A 4 57.29 5.80 -24.04
CA SER A 4 55.97 6.33 -24.36
C SER A 4 55.15 6.52 -23.08
N GLY A 5 54.86 7.77 -22.71
CA GLY A 5 53.94 8.12 -21.63
C GLY A 5 52.53 8.34 -22.18
N ALA A 6 51.65 7.36 -21.99
CA ALA A 6 50.23 7.48 -22.29
C ALA A 6 49.52 8.28 -21.18
N GLU A 7 48.78 9.30 -21.60
CA GLU A 7 47.85 10.08 -20.78
C GLU A 7 46.78 9.16 -20.18
N ARG A 8 46.61 9.21 -18.85
CA ARG A 8 45.47 8.58 -18.17
C ARG A 8 44.43 9.66 -17.89
N GLU A 9 43.33 9.61 -18.63
CA GLU A 9 42.06 10.26 -18.27
C GLU A 9 41.48 9.55 -17.05
N ASP A 10 41.43 10.27 -15.92
CA ASP A 10 40.74 9.86 -14.69
C ASP A 10 39.24 10.09 -14.86
N SER A 11 38.53 9.06 -15.33
CA SER A 11 37.07 9.04 -15.34
C SER A 11 36.56 8.67 -13.94
N GLY A 12 36.22 9.70 -13.16
CA GLY A 12 35.54 9.58 -11.88
C GLY A 12 34.19 8.88 -11.99
N ARG A 13 34.20 7.55 -11.94
CA ARG A 13 33.00 6.74 -11.75
C ARG A 13 32.74 6.63 -10.25
N SER A 14 31.99 7.59 -9.72
CA SER A 14 31.43 7.51 -8.37
C SER A 14 30.45 6.34 -8.32
N THR A 15 30.97 5.16 -8.03
CA THR A 15 30.18 3.97 -7.68
C THR A 15 29.41 4.32 -6.41
N PHE A 16 28.10 4.57 -6.54
CA PHE A 16 27.21 4.61 -5.39
C PHE A 16 27.29 3.24 -4.71
N VAL A 17 28.13 3.14 -3.69
CA VAL A 17 28.15 2.00 -2.78
C VAL A 17 26.80 2.05 -2.05
N LEU A 18 25.88 1.19 -2.45
CA LEU A 18 24.71 0.85 -1.65
C LEU A 18 25.25 0.42 -0.28
N ALA A 19 24.99 1.25 0.74
CA ALA A 19 25.42 0.97 2.10
C ALA A 19 25.06 -0.47 2.48
N ASP A 20 26.03 -1.21 3.04
CA ASP A 20 25.88 -2.60 3.45
C ASP A 20 24.60 -2.78 4.28
N SER A 21 23.61 -3.43 3.68
CA SER A 21 22.32 -3.72 4.30
C SER A 21 22.52 -4.69 5.45
N ARG A 22 22.58 -4.19 6.69
CA ARG A 22 22.51 -5.06 7.88
C ARG A 22 21.15 -5.74 7.92
N THR A 23 21.14 -7.06 8.09
CA THR A 23 19.92 -7.77 8.49
C THR A 23 19.58 -7.38 9.93
N PRO A 24 18.44 -6.72 10.20
CA PRO A 24 18.06 -6.33 11.55
C PRO A 24 17.90 -7.58 12.42
N THR A 25 18.47 -7.53 13.62
CA THR A 25 18.41 -8.61 14.60
C THR A 25 17.05 -8.60 15.31
N GLU A 26 16.61 -9.72 15.90
CA GLU A 26 15.33 -9.77 16.64
C GLU A 26 15.27 -8.72 17.77
N ASP A 27 16.40 -8.43 18.44
CA ASP A 27 16.51 -7.36 19.43
C ASP A 27 16.33 -5.95 18.86
N ASP A 28 16.68 -5.72 17.59
CA ASP A 28 16.50 -4.42 16.93
C ASP A 28 15.01 -4.14 16.67
N VAL A 29 14.23 -5.19 16.43
CA VAL A 29 12.78 -5.10 16.21
C VAL A 29 12.04 -4.91 17.53
N LEU A 30 12.47 -5.56 18.61
CA LEU A 30 11.86 -5.40 19.93
C LEU A 30 12.12 -4.00 20.51
N ASN A 31 13.25 -3.37 20.16
CA ASN A 31 13.65 -2.06 20.62
C ASN A 31 13.43 -0.93 19.60
N ILE A 32 12.47 -1.08 18.67
CA ILE A 32 12.18 -0.09 17.61
C ILE A 32 12.02 1.35 18.14
N TYR A 33 11.48 1.51 19.34
CA TYR A 33 11.26 2.84 19.94
C TYR A 33 12.53 3.47 20.54
N GLN A 34 13.60 2.71 20.75
CA GLN A 34 14.86 3.21 21.33
C GLN A 34 15.81 3.77 20.26
N ASP A 35 15.76 3.27 19.02
CA ASP A 35 16.63 3.71 17.94
C ASP A 35 15.88 3.81 16.60
N VAL A 36 15.50 5.04 16.24
CA VAL A 36 14.75 5.36 15.02
C VAL A 36 15.58 5.11 13.75
N SER A 37 16.92 5.13 13.83
CA SER A 37 17.80 4.89 12.68
C SER A 37 17.67 3.46 12.14
N LYS A 38 17.33 2.50 13.01
CA LYS A 38 17.13 1.08 12.65
C LYS A 38 15.82 0.83 11.90
N LEU A 39 14.88 1.77 11.94
CA LEU A 39 13.58 1.65 11.27
C LEU A 39 13.75 1.52 9.75
N ALA A 40 14.71 2.23 9.14
CA ALA A 40 14.92 2.18 7.69
C ALA A 40 15.44 0.79 7.23
N ASP A 41 16.28 0.16 8.02
CA ASP A 41 16.81 -1.18 7.73
C ASP A 41 15.76 -2.27 7.98
N ILE A 42 14.91 -2.09 8.99
CA ILE A 42 13.73 -2.92 9.24
C ILE A 42 12.70 -2.80 8.11
N GLU A 43 12.41 -1.58 7.64
CA GLU A 43 11.51 -1.33 6.50
C GLU A 43 12.02 -2.03 5.22
N ARG A 44 13.33 -2.01 4.98
CA ARG A 44 13.97 -2.70 3.84
C ARG A 44 13.96 -4.22 4.01
N HIS A 45 14.30 -4.73 5.20
CA HIS A 45 14.41 -6.17 5.45
C HIS A 45 13.06 -6.89 5.42
N LEU A 46 12.01 -6.25 5.94
CA LEU A 46 10.65 -6.80 5.92
C LEU A 46 10.03 -6.87 4.53
N ASN A 47 10.79 -6.48 3.48
CA ASN A 47 10.28 -6.29 2.13
C ASN A 47 8.92 -5.60 2.21
N MET A 48 8.87 -4.40 2.84
CA MET A 48 7.65 -3.58 2.85
C MET A 48 7.32 -3.19 1.42
N LEU A 49 6.76 -4.13 0.68
CA LEU A 49 6.75 -4.13 -0.77
C LEU A 49 5.81 -3.06 -1.31
N TYR A 50 4.84 -2.58 -0.52
CA TYR A 50 3.81 -1.69 -1.04
C TYR A 50 3.32 -0.68 -0.01
N ARG A 51 3.92 0.52 0.06
CA ARG A 51 3.14 1.72 0.43
C ARG A 51 2.29 2.07 -0.79
N ARG A 52 1.06 1.55 -0.85
CA ARG A 52 0.15 1.89 -1.95
C ARG A 52 -0.22 3.38 -1.83
N PRO A 53 -0.27 4.13 -2.95
CA PRO A 53 -0.88 5.45 -2.92
C PRO A 53 -2.34 5.32 -2.52
N PHE A 54 -2.88 6.32 -1.83
CA PHE A 54 -4.30 6.35 -1.50
C PHE A 54 -5.08 6.51 -2.79
N THR A 55 -5.99 5.59 -3.07
CA THR A 55 -6.80 5.61 -4.28
C THR A 55 -8.27 5.75 -3.93
N CYS A 56 -8.98 6.50 -4.75
CA CYS A 56 -10.43 6.57 -4.70
C CYS A 56 -11.03 6.39 -6.08
N PHE A 57 -12.21 5.80 -6.10
CA PHE A 57 -12.97 5.46 -7.29
C PHE A 57 -14.38 6.03 -7.18
N SER A 58 -14.88 6.62 -8.27
CA SER A 58 -16.29 6.89 -8.41
C SER A 58 -16.72 6.75 -9.87
N SER A 59 -17.96 6.33 -10.07
CA SER A 59 -18.58 6.24 -11.39
C SER A 59 -19.59 7.37 -11.53
N THR A 60 -19.38 8.24 -12.51
CA THR A 60 -20.19 9.44 -12.68
C THR A 60 -21.46 9.24 -13.49
N LYS A 61 -21.66 8.01 -14.03
CA LYS A 61 -22.75 7.61 -14.93
C LYS A 61 -22.89 8.48 -16.20
N ALA A 62 -21.91 9.34 -16.49
CA ALA A 62 -21.86 10.16 -17.69
C ALA A 62 -20.89 9.54 -18.70
N GLN A 63 -21.14 9.73 -19.99
CA GLN A 63 -20.18 9.38 -21.03
C GLN A 63 -19.30 10.59 -21.35
N TYR A 64 -18.01 10.35 -21.55
CA TYR A 64 -17.04 11.39 -21.83
C TYR A 64 -16.33 11.15 -23.15
N ASN A 65 -16.18 12.21 -23.94
CA ASN A 65 -15.29 12.19 -25.09
C ASN A 65 -13.87 12.54 -24.63
N LEU A 66 -12.99 11.52 -24.59
CA LEU A 66 -11.63 11.68 -24.05
C LEU A 66 -10.75 12.59 -24.93
N MET A 67 -10.98 12.61 -26.24
CA MET A 67 -10.25 13.49 -27.18
C MET A 67 -10.60 14.96 -26.92
N GLU A 68 -11.88 15.26 -26.71
CA GLU A 68 -12.32 16.63 -26.39
C GLU A 68 -11.82 17.08 -25.02
N LEU A 69 -11.91 16.19 -24.02
CA LEU A 69 -11.42 16.49 -22.67
C LEU A 69 -9.92 16.75 -22.62
N GLU A 70 -9.12 16.09 -23.46
CA GLU A 70 -7.68 16.36 -23.55
C GLU A 70 -7.41 17.81 -23.95
N VAL A 71 -8.10 18.29 -24.99
CA VAL A 71 -7.97 19.66 -25.50
C VAL A 71 -8.45 20.68 -24.46
N LEU A 72 -9.57 20.39 -23.78
CA LEU A 72 -10.16 21.30 -22.79
C LEU A 72 -9.32 21.43 -21.52
N LEU A 73 -8.74 20.32 -21.04
CA LEU A 73 -8.01 20.31 -19.77
C LEU A 73 -6.57 20.82 -19.91
N GLY A 74 -5.92 20.63 -21.08
CA GLY A 74 -4.56 21.11 -21.38
C GLY A 74 -3.43 20.44 -20.58
N ASN A 75 -3.73 19.93 -19.37
CA ASN A 75 -2.83 19.16 -18.51
C ASN A 75 -3.20 17.65 -18.47
N ALA A 76 -3.97 17.21 -19.46
CA ALA A 76 -4.39 15.84 -19.64
C ALA A 76 -3.63 15.19 -20.80
N LYS A 77 -3.47 13.87 -20.75
CA LYS A 77 -2.83 13.07 -21.80
C LYS A 77 -3.72 11.91 -22.16
N TYR A 78 -4.07 11.81 -23.43
CA TYR A 78 -4.83 10.70 -23.98
C TYR A 78 -4.04 10.04 -25.12
N ASP A 79 -3.89 8.73 -25.04
CA ASP A 79 -3.23 7.93 -26.07
C ASP A 79 -4.09 6.67 -26.30
N PRO A 80 -4.97 6.68 -27.31
CA PRO A 80 -5.92 5.58 -27.55
C PRO A 80 -5.23 4.25 -27.87
N ASP A 81 -4.01 4.28 -28.41
CA ASP A 81 -3.26 3.07 -28.78
C ASP A 81 -2.63 2.40 -27.56
N ARG A 82 -2.22 3.20 -26.56
CA ARG A 82 -1.64 2.68 -25.31
C ARG A 82 -2.69 2.38 -24.25
N HIS A 83 -3.60 3.32 -24.01
CA HIS A 83 -4.51 3.29 -22.88
C HIS A 83 -5.86 3.95 -23.20
N LEU A 84 -6.95 3.22 -22.96
CA LEU A 84 -8.32 3.71 -23.12
C LEU A 84 -8.79 4.64 -21.98
N ALA A 85 -7.88 5.44 -21.42
CA ALA A 85 -8.12 6.33 -20.30
C ALA A 85 -7.34 7.64 -20.46
N LEU A 86 -7.98 8.74 -20.07
CA LEU A 86 -7.38 10.06 -20.00
C LEU A 86 -6.64 10.21 -18.67
N PHE A 87 -5.35 10.54 -18.73
CA PHE A 87 -4.52 10.75 -17.55
C PHE A 87 -4.41 12.24 -17.26
N VAL A 88 -4.74 12.65 -16.04
CA VAL A 88 -4.66 14.05 -15.62
C VAL A 88 -3.82 14.16 -14.35
N ASN A 89 -2.81 15.03 -14.35
CA ASN A 89 -2.03 15.32 -13.15
C ASN A 89 -2.36 16.72 -12.64
N ARG A 90 -2.64 16.83 -11.34
CA ARG A 90 -2.96 18.08 -10.66
C ARG A 90 -1.99 18.32 -9.52
N PHE A 91 -1.67 19.59 -9.28
CA PHE A 91 -0.76 20.01 -8.20
C PHE A 91 -1.51 20.51 -6.95
N HIS A 92 -2.79 20.89 -7.08
CA HIS A 92 -3.60 21.37 -5.97
C HIS A 92 -5.00 20.71 -5.98
N PRO A 93 -5.21 19.66 -5.18
CA PRO A 93 -4.21 18.88 -4.44
C PRO A 93 -3.28 18.08 -5.39
N VAL A 94 -2.09 17.69 -4.90
CA VAL A 94 -1.19 16.80 -5.65
C VAL A 94 -1.86 15.43 -5.82
N CYS A 95 -2.35 15.14 -7.03
CA CYS A 95 -3.03 13.89 -7.34
C CYS A 95 -2.93 13.56 -8.84
N SER A 96 -3.04 12.28 -9.14
CA SER A 96 -3.10 11.73 -10.50
C SER A 96 -4.46 11.09 -10.70
N LEU A 97 -5.17 11.52 -11.73
CA LEU A 97 -6.48 11.03 -12.09
C LEU A 97 -6.45 10.24 -13.40
N LYS A 98 -7.32 9.25 -13.49
CA LYS A 98 -7.60 8.48 -14.69
C LYS A 98 -9.10 8.52 -14.95
N ILE A 99 -9.49 9.05 -16.10
CA ILE A 99 -10.89 9.19 -16.52
C ILE A 99 -11.11 8.24 -17.69
N TYR A 100 -12.13 7.40 -17.59
CA TYR A 100 -12.53 6.48 -18.66
C TYR A 100 -13.76 7.02 -19.37
N ALA A 101 -13.89 6.70 -20.66
CA ALA A 101 -15.02 7.16 -21.49
C ALA A 101 -16.40 6.71 -20.94
N ASN A 102 -16.42 5.61 -20.16
CA ASN A 102 -17.62 5.07 -19.52
C ASN A 102 -18.05 5.81 -18.23
N GLY A 103 -17.40 6.91 -17.87
CA GLY A 103 -17.75 7.69 -16.67
C GLY A 103 -16.99 7.29 -15.41
N ASN A 104 -16.12 6.28 -15.48
CA ASN A 104 -15.34 5.87 -14.32
C ASN A 104 -14.14 6.79 -14.11
N ILE A 105 -13.99 7.29 -12.89
CA ILE A 105 -12.89 8.15 -12.51
C ILE A 105 -12.15 7.51 -11.34
N TYR A 106 -10.84 7.37 -11.50
CA TYR A 106 -9.92 6.93 -10.47
C TYR A 106 -8.99 8.07 -10.11
N CYS A 107 -8.77 8.32 -8.83
CA CYS A 107 -7.84 9.33 -8.34
C CYS A 107 -6.85 8.67 -7.38
N GLN A 108 -5.56 8.98 -7.55
CA GLN A 108 -4.46 8.51 -6.74
C GLN A 108 -3.76 9.72 -6.10
N ALA A 109 -3.53 9.68 -4.79
CA ALA A 109 -2.91 10.78 -4.06
C ALA A 109 -2.12 10.29 -2.83
N PHE A 110 -1.49 11.24 -2.11
CA PHE A 110 -0.66 10.94 -0.94
C PHE A 110 -1.48 10.70 0.35
N SER A 111 -2.70 11.20 0.43
CA SER A 111 -3.61 11.02 1.57
C SER A 111 -5.04 10.76 1.13
N ARG A 112 -5.84 10.11 1.99
CA ARG A 112 -7.26 9.86 1.73
C ARG A 112 -8.03 11.14 1.41
N GLU A 113 -7.76 12.22 2.14
CA GLU A 113 -8.41 13.52 1.94
C GLU A 113 -7.98 14.19 0.64
N SER A 114 -6.70 14.10 0.28
CA SER A 114 -6.24 14.63 -1.01
C SER A 114 -6.84 13.89 -2.20
N ALA A 115 -7.02 12.56 -2.10
CA ALA A 115 -7.69 11.77 -3.14
C ALA A 115 -9.14 12.20 -3.30
N ARG A 116 -9.88 12.33 -2.18
CA ARG A 116 -11.27 12.82 -2.15
C ARG A 116 -11.40 14.20 -2.82
N ARG A 117 -10.59 15.17 -2.38
CA ARG A 117 -10.61 16.54 -2.94
C ARG A 117 -10.22 16.56 -4.41
N GLY A 118 -9.22 15.78 -4.81
CA GLY A 118 -8.82 15.66 -6.22
C GLY A 118 -9.96 15.17 -7.10
N LEU A 119 -10.71 14.17 -6.63
CA LEU A 119 -11.88 13.64 -7.33
C LEU A 119 -13.03 14.66 -7.42
N VAL A 120 -13.36 15.33 -6.31
CA VAL A 120 -14.43 16.35 -6.27
C VAL A 120 -14.10 17.51 -7.19
N ASN A 121 -12.87 18.03 -7.13
CA ASN A 121 -12.44 19.12 -8.00
C ASN A 121 -12.46 18.74 -9.47
N MET A 122 -12.18 17.47 -9.80
CA MET A 122 -12.28 16.98 -11.17
C MET A 122 -13.73 16.92 -11.65
N VAL A 123 -14.63 16.44 -10.80
CA VAL A 123 -16.06 16.38 -11.13
C VAL A 123 -16.64 17.78 -11.36
N GLN A 124 -16.25 18.75 -10.53
CA GLN A 124 -16.62 20.16 -10.73
C GLN A 124 -16.08 20.71 -12.06
N LEU A 125 -14.81 20.44 -12.37
CA LEU A 125 -14.23 20.87 -13.65
C LEU A 125 -14.95 20.24 -14.85
N LEU A 126 -15.35 18.97 -14.74
CA LEU A 126 -16.14 18.30 -15.77
C LEU A 126 -17.54 18.93 -15.92
N GLN A 127 -18.14 19.39 -14.82
CA GLN A 127 -19.39 20.18 -14.85
C GLN A 127 -19.21 21.49 -15.61
N ASP A 128 -18.11 22.20 -15.36
CA ASP A 128 -17.81 23.47 -16.02
C ASP A 128 -17.55 23.30 -17.52
N THR A 129 -17.04 22.15 -17.95
CA THR A 129 -16.84 21.83 -19.38
C THR A 129 -18.11 21.44 -20.13
N GLY A 130 -19.28 21.44 -19.46
CA GLY A 130 -20.58 21.15 -20.09
C GLY A 130 -21.04 19.69 -19.98
N TYR A 131 -20.30 18.85 -19.25
CA TYR A 131 -20.78 17.51 -18.89
C TYR A 131 -21.64 17.58 -17.62
N SER A 132 -22.54 16.62 -17.42
CA SER A 132 -23.38 16.54 -16.20
C SER A 132 -23.04 15.31 -15.36
N PRO A 133 -21.83 15.22 -14.78
CA PRO A 133 -21.45 14.09 -13.95
C PRO A 133 -22.21 14.10 -12.61
N SER A 134 -22.75 12.94 -12.25
CA SER A 134 -23.26 12.69 -10.89
C SER A 134 -22.12 12.17 -10.02
N LEU A 135 -22.03 12.58 -8.75
CA LEU A 135 -21.06 12.03 -7.81
C LEU A 135 -21.80 11.26 -6.71
N PRO A 136 -22.15 9.98 -6.93
CA PRO A 136 -22.98 9.24 -5.97
C PRO A 136 -22.18 8.87 -4.72
N HIS A 137 -21.29 7.89 -4.82
CA HIS A 137 -20.47 7.40 -3.71
C HIS A 137 -19.02 7.25 -4.15
N ILE A 138 -18.10 7.65 -3.27
CA ILE A 138 -16.66 7.55 -3.47
C ILE A 138 -16.18 6.31 -2.70
N LYS A 139 -15.68 5.31 -3.42
CA LYS A 139 -15.05 4.13 -2.83
C LYS A 139 -13.56 4.40 -2.64
N PHE A 140 -13.03 4.11 -1.45
CA PHE A 140 -11.60 4.21 -1.16
C PHE A 140 -10.94 2.84 -1.16
N ASN A 141 -9.64 2.81 -1.40
CA ASN A 141 -8.85 1.60 -1.14
C ASN A 141 -8.84 1.26 0.36
N VAL A 142 -9.07 -0.01 0.67
CA VAL A 142 -9.06 -0.50 2.05
C VAL A 142 -7.64 -0.81 2.52
N VAL A 143 -6.85 -1.47 1.67
CA VAL A 143 -5.47 -1.88 1.95
C VAL A 143 -4.49 -0.73 1.67
N ASN A 144 -3.64 -0.42 2.65
CA ASN A 144 -2.69 0.71 2.60
C ASN A 144 -1.23 0.25 2.60
N ALA A 145 -0.94 -0.85 3.30
CA ALA A 145 0.37 -1.48 3.26
C ALA A 145 0.27 -2.99 3.41
N THR A 146 1.23 -3.69 2.83
CA THR A 146 1.40 -5.14 2.97
C THR A 146 2.87 -5.40 3.24
N PHE A 147 3.17 -6.26 4.21
CA PHE A 147 4.51 -6.71 4.53
C PHE A 147 4.51 -8.19 4.93
N CYS A 148 5.68 -8.81 4.93
CA CYS A 148 5.82 -10.22 5.29
C CYS A 148 6.96 -10.37 6.29
N VAL A 149 6.69 -11.02 7.42
CA VAL A 149 7.74 -11.41 8.37
C VAL A 149 8.38 -12.74 7.91
N PRO A 150 9.69 -12.95 8.14
CA PRO A 150 10.40 -14.12 7.62
C PRO A 150 10.14 -15.42 8.41
N PHE A 151 9.07 -15.47 9.22
CA PHE A 151 8.75 -16.60 10.09
C PHE A 151 7.23 -16.81 10.22
N HIS A 152 6.85 -18.00 10.65
CA HIS A 152 5.45 -18.35 10.90
C HIS A 152 4.96 -17.83 12.26
N LEU A 153 3.65 -17.59 12.34
CA LEU A 153 3.02 -16.99 13.52
C LEU A 153 2.01 -17.96 14.14
N ASP A 154 2.03 -18.07 15.46
CA ASP A 154 1.00 -18.79 16.21
C ASP A 154 -0.20 -17.87 16.48
N LEU A 155 -1.15 -17.90 15.54
CA LEU A 155 -2.37 -17.09 15.58
C LEU A 155 -3.26 -17.40 16.79
N ARG A 156 -3.24 -18.65 17.30
CA ARG A 156 -4.06 -19.03 18.47
C ARG A 156 -3.54 -18.35 19.72
N ARG A 157 -2.22 -18.37 19.93
CA ARG A 157 -1.58 -17.70 21.08
C ARG A 157 -1.74 -16.19 20.99
N LEU A 158 -1.55 -15.61 19.80
CA LEU A 158 -1.77 -14.19 19.58
C LEU A 158 -3.20 -13.77 19.94
N HIS A 159 -4.20 -14.54 19.50
CA HIS A 159 -5.61 -14.25 19.82
C HIS A 159 -5.92 -14.41 21.31
N GLN A 160 -5.41 -15.44 21.96
CA GLN A 160 -5.63 -15.67 23.40
C GLN A 160 -5.08 -14.52 24.25
N CYS A 161 -3.89 -14.03 23.96
CA CYS A 161 -3.26 -12.94 24.71
C CYS A 161 -3.86 -11.56 24.37
N HIS A 162 -4.40 -11.38 23.16
CA HIS A 162 -4.98 -10.12 22.70
C HIS A 162 -6.47 -10.22 22.37
N PHE A 163 -7.24 -10.97 23.16
CA PHE A 163 -8.64 -11.27 22.87
C PHE A 163 -9.51 -10.01 22.68
N ALA A 164 -9.27 -8.96 23.49
CA ALA A 164 -10.02 -7.71 23.42
C ALA A 164 -9.82 -6.91 22.10
N HIS A 165 -8.74 -7.18 21.37
CA HIS A 165 -8.35 -6.44 20.16
C HIS A 165 -8.18 -7.35 18.95
N SER A 166 -8.48 -8.64 19.07
CA SER A 166 -8.30 -9.60 17.98
C SER A 166 -9.51 -10.50 17.82
N GLN A 167 -9.84 -10.79 16.56
CA GLN A 167 -10.88 -11.73 16.19
C GLN A 167 -10.24 -12.83 15.36
N TYR A 168 -10.42 -14.07 15.81
CA TYR A 168 -9.94 -15.24 15.10
C TYR A 168 -11.05 -16.27 15.00
N SER A 169 -11.52 -16.49 13.77
CA SER A 169 -12.50 -17.52 13.48
C SER A 169 -11.97 -18.39 12.33
N PRO A 170 -11.18 -19.44 12.63
CA PRO A 170 -10.50 -20.25 11.61
C PRO A 170 -11.48 -20.91 10.62
N THR A 171 -12.74 -21.09 11.01
CA THR A 171 -13.81 -21.62 10.15
C THR A 171 -14.31 -20.60 9.14
N LYS A 172 -14.25 -19.30 9.46
CA LYS A 172 -14.74 -18.21 8.59
C LYS A 172 -13.61 -17.54 7.80
N GLN A 173 -12.47 -17.30 8.45
CA GLN A 173 -11.35 -16.55 7.88
C GLN A 173 -10.01 -17.22 8.25
N PRO A 174 -9.07 -17.35 7.29
CA PRO A 174 -7.78 -18.01 7.51
C PRO A 174 -6.74 -17.11 8.19
N PHE A 175 -7.12 -15.91 8.67
CA PHE A 175 -6.26 -14.93 9.30
C PHE A 175 -6.87 -14.40 10.60
N VAL A 176 -6.04 -13.78 11.43
CA VAL A 176 -6.50 -13.00 12.60
C VAL A 176 -6.72 -11.57 12.17
N THR A 177 -7.89 -11.02 12.49
CA THR A 177 -8.13 -9.58 12.42
C THR A 177 -7.69 -8.94 13.73
N TYR A 178 -6.64 -8.11 13.72
CA TYR A 178 -6.20 -7.33 14.88
C TYR A 178 -6.58 -5.87 14.69
N ARG A 179 -7.16 -5.23 15.71
CA ARG A 179 -7.49 -3.81 15.69
C ARG A 179 -6.48 -3.03 16.53
N LEU A 180 -5.94 -1.97 15.96
CA LEU A 180 -5.10 -1.05 16.71
C LEU A 180 -5.99 -0.19 17.65
N PRO A 181 -5.73 -0.17 18.98
CA PRO A 181 -6.47 0.66 19.92
C PRO A 181 -6.52 2.13 19.50
N ASP A 182 -7.62 2.80 19.82
CA ASP A 182 -7.85 4.23 19.54
C ASP A 182 -7.75 4.66 18.07
N THR A 183 -7.78 3.70 17.15
CA THR A 183 -7.79 3.98 15.71
C THR A 183 -8.80 3.12 14.96
N LEU A 184 -9.01 3.46 13.69
CA LEU A 184 -9.79 2.65 12.74
C LEU A 184 -8.93 1.61 12.02
N ILE A 185 -7.64 1.51 12.33
CA ILE A 185 -6.69 0.66 11.63
C ILE A 185 -6.91 -0.79 12.05
N LYS A 186 -7.07 -1.65 11.04
CA LYS A 186 -7.18 -3.10 11.21
C LYS A 186 -6.00 -3.77 10.51
N PHE A 187 -5.55 -4.90 11.05
CA PHE A 187 -4.55 -5.76 10.45
C PHE A 187 -5.17 -7.11 10.15
N ALA A 188 -4.88 -7.67 8.98
CA ALA A 188 -5.12 -9.08 8.70
C ALA A 188 -3.77 -9.81 8.77
N ILE A 189 -3.62 -10.71 9.75
CA ILE A 189 -2.38 -11.43 10.06
C ILE A 189 -2.55 -12.90 9.69
N PHE A 190 -1.75 -13.36 8.74
CA PHE A 190 -1.77 -14.74 8.27
C PHE A 190 -0.74 -15.60 9.02
N PRO A 191 -0.99 -16.90 9.17
CA PRO A 191 -0.05 -17.81 9.84
C PRO A 191 1.27 -17.95 9.09
N SER A 192 1.27 -17.64 7.78
CA SER A 192 2.43 -17.59 6.90
C SER A 192 3.34 -16.37 7.11
N GLY A 193 2.95 -15.41 7.98
CA GLY A 193 3.72 -14.19 8.23
C GLY A 193 3.33 -13.01 7.34
N TYR A 194 2.38 -13.17 6.42
CA TYR A 194 1.82 -12.06 5.66
C TYR A 194 0.91 -11.20 6.54
N VAL A 195 1.11 -9.88 6.45
CA VAL A 195 0.33 -8.89 7.19
C VAL A 195 -0.16 -7.79 6.27
N TYR A 196 -1.47 -7.52 6.33
CA TYR A 196 -2.11 -6.42 5.62
C TYR A 196 -2.51 -5.34 6.61
N VAL A 197 -2.17 -4.09 6.31
CA VAL A 197 -2.55 -2.90 7.08
C VAL A 197 -3.68 -2.20 6.34
N MET A 198 -4.84 -2.13 6.98
CA MET A 198 -6.08 -1.62 6.39
C MET A 198 -6.57 -0.35 7.09
N PHE A 199 -7.38 0.44 6.37
CA PHE A 199 -8.08 1.64 6.87
C PHE A 199 -7.22 2.81 7.37
N ALA A 200 -5.91 2.82 7.14
CA ALA A 200 -5.09 4.00 7.41
C ALA A 200 -5.58 5.20 6.59
N SER A 201 -5.46 6.41 7.14
CA SER A 201 -5.87 7.67 6.45
C SER A 201 -4.68 8.45 5.90
N LEU A 202 -3.50 8.29 6.51
CA LEU A 202 -2.25 8.94 6.12
C LEU A 202 -1.08 7.95 6.23
N PRO A 203 0.00 8.13 5.44
CA PRO A 203 1.19 7.28 5.51
C PRO A 203 1.81 7.20 6.89
N ARG A 204 1.80 8.30 7.66
CA ARG A 204 2.34 8.36 9.02
C ARG A 204 1.66 7.37 9.96
N TYR A 205 0.34 7.20 9.84
CA TYR A 205 -0.40 6.27 10.67
C TYR A 205 -0.10 4.82 10.30
N THR A 206 0.12 4.54 9.02
CA THR A 206 0.62 3.24 8.57
C THR A 206 1.97 2.92 9.21
N LYS A 207 2.91 3.88 9.29
CA LYS A 207 4.21 3.65 9.94
C LYS A 207 4.07 3.32 11.43
N LEU A 208 3.27 4.11 12.15
CA LEU A 208 3.02 3.91 13.58
C LEU A 208 2.36 2.54 13.85
N ALA A 209 1.36 2.19 13.03
CA ALA A 209 0.69 0.90 13.10
C ALA A 209 1.67 -0.26 12.93
N ILE A 210 2.60 -0.15 11.98
CA ILE A 210 3.62 -1.18 11.76
C ILE A 210 4.60 -1.25 12.95
N GLY A 211 5.07 -0.11 13.46
CA GLY A 211 5.94 -0.08 14.64
C GLY A 211 5.29 -0.67 15.90
N HIS A 212 3.96 -0.59 16.02
CA HIS A 212 3.22 -1.22 17.09
C HIS A 212 3.07 -2.73 16.92
N ILE A 213 2.70 -3.20 15.72
CA ILE A 213 2.40 -4.62 15.51
C ILE A 213 3.67 -5.48 15.43
N LEU A 214 4.79 -4.95 14.93
CA LEU A 214 6.01 -5.73 14.71
C LEU A 214 6.54 -6.43 15.97
N PRO A 215 6.73 -5.75 17.12
CA PRO A 215 7.17 -6.41 18.35
C PRO A 215 6.22 -7.53 18.79
N ILE A 216 4.92 -7.33 18.62
CA ILE A 216 3.87 -8.31 18.95
C ILE A 216 4.05 -9.55 18.06
N LEU A 217 4.25 -9.38 16.76
CA LEU A 217 4.46 -10.51 15.84
C LEU A 217 5.71 -11.32 16.19
N TYR A 218 6.81 -10.67 16.54
CA TYR A 218 8.05 -11.35 16.95
C TYR A 218 7.89 -12.14 18.26
N LEU A 219 7.06 -11.66 19.19
CA LEU A 219 6.78 -12.37 20.44
C LEU A 219 6.03 -13.69 20.22
N TYR A 220 5.17 -13.76 19.21
CA TYR A 220 4.33 -14.94 18.90
C TYR A 220 4.84 -15.75 17.70
N LYS A 221 6.15 -15.74 17.48
CA LYS A 221 6.82 -16.61 16.50
C LYS A 221 6.53 -18.08 16.81
N ALA A 222 6.08 -18.82 15.80
CA ALA A 222 5.83 -20.26 15.90
C ALA A 222 7.15 -21.06 16.01
N SER A 223 7.11 -22.16 16.75
CA SER A 223 8.27 -23.05 16.93
C SER A 223 8.64 -23.77 15.62
N PRO A 224 9.92 -24.15 15.38
CA PRO A 224 10.35 -24.78 14.12
C PRO A 224 9.70 -26.11 13.77
N VAL A 225 9.00 -26.75 14.71
CA VAL A 225 8.44 -28.11 14.54
C VAL A 225 7.26 -28.14 13.55
N ASP A 226 6.53 -27.03 13.39
CA ASP A 226 5.39 -26.92 12.45
C ASP A 226 5.81 -26.51 11.02
N GLN A 227 7.11 -26.35 10.76
CA GLN A 227 7.64 -25.85 9.48
C GLN A 227 7.53 -26.86 8.32
N GLY A 228 7.22 -28.13 8.60
CA GLY A 228 7.16 -29.21 7.59
C GLY A 228 5.95 -29.16 6.65
N ALA A 229 4.89 -28.41 6.97
CA ALA A 229 3.62 -28.51 6.24
C ALA A 229 3.32 -27.34 5.28
N LEU A 230 4.07 -26.23 5.32
CA LEU A 230 3.76 -25.04 4.53
C LEU A 230 5.07 -24.41 4.02
N GLY A 231 5.62 -25.00 2.97
CA GLY A 231 6.78 -24.47 2.27
C GLY A 231 6.58 -23.00 1.91
N LEU A 232 7.41 -22.15 2.51
CA LEU A 232 7.81 -20.79 2.12
C LEU A 232 6.97 -20.18 0.98
N CYS A 233 5.90 -19.48 1.35
CA CYS A 233 5.13 -18.61 0.47
C CYS A 233 5.95 -17.36 0.03
N ARG A 234 7.25 -17.48 -0.23
CA ARG A 234 8.04 -16.44 -0.91
C ARG A 234 7.65 -16.47 -2.38
N GLY A 235 6.72 -15.61 -2.79
CA GLY A 235 6.47 -15.34 -4.21
C GLY A 235 5.10 -15.69 -4.78
N ASP A 236 4.11 -16.06 -3.98
CA ASP A 236 2.73 -16.18 -4.49
C ASP A 236 2.12 -14.80 -4.71
N ILE A 237 2.47 -14.18 -5.83
CA ILE A 237 1.82 -12.95 -6.34
C ILE A 237 0.30 -13.14 -6.37
N ASN A 238 -0.15 -14.36 -6.67
CA ASN A 238 -1.57 -14.74 -6.65
C ASN A 238 -2.21 -14.58 -5.27
N PHE A 239 -1.51 -14.90 -4.19
CA PHE A 239 -2.04 -14.77 -2.83
C PHE A 239 -2.25 -13.29 -2.45
N GLN A 240 -1.29 -12.44 -2.79
CA GLN A 240 -1.39 -11.00 -2.51
C GLN A 240 -2.53 -10.34 -3.29
N VAL A 241 -2.61 -10.59 -4.60
CA VAL A 241 -3.66 -10.01 -5.45
C VAL A 241 -5.04 -10.52 -5.05
N LEU A 242 -5.16 -11.81 -4.69
CA LEU A 242 -6.42 -12.40 -4.28
C LEU A 242 -6.98 -11.75 -3.00
N TRP A 243 -6.17 -11.67 -1.94
CA TRP A 243 -6.62 -11.08 -0.68
C TRP A 243 -6.80 -9.56 -0.76
N GLU A 244 -5.97 -8.84 -1.51
CA GLU A 244 -6.20 -7.42 -1.76
C GLU A 244 -7.57 -7.18 -2.42
N LYS A 245 -7.93 -8.01 -3.41
CA LYS A 245 -9.23 -7.92 -4.08
C LYS A 245 -10.37 -8.30 -3.14
N GLU A 246 -10.17 -9.29 -2.29
CA GLU A 246 -11.18 -9.74 -1.32
C GLU A 246 -11.47 -8.67 -0.27
N PHE A 247 -10.43 -8.09 0.34
CA PHE A 247 -10.58 -6.97 1.29
C PHE A 247 -11.22 -5.72 0.66
N GLN A 248 -11.10 -5.55 -0.66
CA GLN A 248 -11.73 -4.45 -1.39
C GLN A 248 -13.20 -4.73 -1.76
N ARG A 249 -13.60 -6.01 -1.81
CA ARG A 249 -14.97 -6.45 -2.15
C ARG A 249 -15.87 -6.51 -0.93
N GLU A 250 -15.33 -6.94 0.20
CA GLU A 250 -16.07 -6.97 1.45
C GLU A 250 -16.19 -5.53 1.99
N ASP A 251 -17.34 -4.89 1.70
CA ASP A 251 -17.78 -3.68 2.40
C ASP A 251 -17.87 -3.93 3.93
N ASP A 252 -17.89 -5.19 4.37
CA ASP A 252 -18.10 -5.65 5.75
C ASP A 252 -16.90 -5.39 6.69
N PHE A 253 -15.67 -5.33 6.16
CA PHE A 253 -14.52 -4.93 6.98
C PHE A 253 -14.64 -3.51 7.52
N SER A 254 -15.49 -2.69 6.89
CA SER A 254 -15.63 -1.27 7.22
C SER A 254 -16.65 -0.97 8.33
N ILE A 255 -17.54 -1.91 8.69
CA ILE A 255 -18.71 -1.58 9.53
C ILE A 255 -18.92 -2.47 10.75
N GLU A 256 -18.54 -3.75 10.78
CA GLU A 256 -18.83 -4.58 11.97
C GLU A 256 -17.63 -4.87 12.87
N TRP A 257 -17.96 -4.98 14.15
CA TRP A 257 -17.16 -5.45 15.27
C TRP A 257 -17.49 -6.92 15.53
#